data_AF-A0A8K1CZG0-F1
#
_entry.id   AF-A0A8K1CZG0-F1
#
_cell.length_a   1.000
_cell.length_b   1.000
_cell.length_c   1.000
_cell.angle_alpha   90.00
_cell.angle_beta   90.00
_cell.angle_gamma   90.00
#
_symmetry.space_group_name_H-M   'P 1'
#
loop_
_entity.id
_entity.type
_entity.pdbx_description
1 polymer ?
#
loop_
_entity_poly.entity_id
_entity_poly.type
_entity_poly.pdbx_seq_one_letter_code
_entity_poly.pdbx_strand_id
1 'polypeptide(L)'
;MIQFSKIGEILHELQSLTDFVIIGDTILDLQLKRKGTDSDIDIFVLGISVLVDDDAIRDFAYQRGWDYGRTPIDTPRLFVPVDDDQLQIDLYENIQDFFVPKEIIENAIDIKLGNYQFKTVRLEDYI
;
A
#
# COMPACT_ATOMS: atom_id res chain seq x y z
N MET A 1 15.75 1.72 -6.46
CA MET A 1 15.25 2.25 -5.16
C MET A 1 14.38 3.45 -5.39
N ILE A 2 13.09 3.26 -5.17
CA ILE A 2 12.08 4.27 -5.38
C ILE A 2 12.00 5.16 -4.15
N GLN A 3 12.09 6.47 -4.33
CA GLN A 3 12.11 7.43 -3.22
C GLN A 3 10.73 7.53 -2.54
N PHE A 4 10.71 7.63 -1.20
CA PHE A 4 9.47 7.79 -0.44
C PHE A 4 8.71 9.07 -0.77
N SER A 5 9.38 10.09 -1.33
CA SER A 5 8.68 11.25 -1.86
C SER A 5 7.78 10.92 -3.05
N LYS A 6 8.27 10.09 -3.99
CA LYS A 6 7.50 9.63 -5.14
C LYS A 6 6.44 8.61 -4.76
N ILE A 7 6.78 7.70 -3.84
CA ILE A 7 5.79 6.76 -3.28
C ILE A 7 4.66 7.54 -2.61
N GLY A 8 4.95 8.62 -1.88
CA GLY A 8 3.93 9.48 -1.29
C GLY A 8 3.00 10.12 -2.33
N GLU A 9 3.51 10.56 -3.49
CA GLU A 9 2.67 11.09 -4.57
C GLU A 9 1.73 10.02 -5.14
N ILE A 10 2.24 8.81 -5.37
CA ILE A 10 1.46 7.68 -5.91
C ILE A 10 0.39 7.21 -4.90
N LEU A 11 0.77 7.06 -3.64
CA LEU A 11 -0.15 6.68 -2.57
C LEU A 11 -1.22 7.74 -2.34
N HIS A 12 -0.91 9.03 -2.54
CA HIS A 12 -1.91 10.08 -2.49
C HIS A 12 -2.91 9.97 -3.64
N GLU A 13 -2.47 9.62 -4.84
CA GLU A 13 -3.38 9.33 -5.95
C GLU A 13 -4.28 8.12 -5.65
N LEU A 14 -3.72 7.07 -5.04
CA LEU A 14 -4.45 5.87 -4.62
C LEU A 14 -5.54 6.15 -3.57
N GLN A 15 -5.40 7.21 -2.76
CA GLN A 15 -6.46 7.63 -1.81
C GLN A 15 -7.77 8.04 -2.50
N SER A 16 -7.75 8.32 -3.81
CA SER A 16 -8.98 8.55 -4.58
C SER A 16 -9.78 7.28 -4.88
N LEU A 17 -9.17 6.10 -4.70
CA LEU A 17 -9.82 4.79 -4.78
C LEU A 17 -10.36 4.35 -3.43
N THR A 18 -9.51 4.39 -2.39
CA THR A 18 -9.86 3.92 -1.04
C THR A 18 -8.95 4.54 0.00
N ASP A 19 -9.45 4.68 1.23
CA ASP A 19 -8.61 4.83 2.41
C ASP A 19 -7.85 3.52 2.70
N PHE A 20 -6.67 3.62 3.30
CA PHE A 20 -5.84 2.48 3.65
C PHE A 20 -4.87 2.76 4.80
N VAL A 21 -4.30 1.70 5.35
CA VAL A 21 -3.17 1.73 6.30
C VAL A 21 -1.98 1.01 5.68
N ILE A 22 -0.81 1.62 5.68
CA ILE A 22 0.43 0.98 5.24
C ILE A 22 0.84 -0.08 6.26
N ILE A 23 1.10 -1.28 5.78
CA ILE A 23 1.60 -2.43 6.53
C ILE A 23 2.89 -2.94 5.88
N GLY A 24 3.37 -4.09 6.32
CA GLY A 24 4.52 -4.77 5.74
C GLY A 24 5.87 -4.21 6.18
N ASP A 25 6.90 -4.64 5.46
CA ASP A 25 8.30 -4.32 5.71
C ASP A 25 8.63 -2.83 5.47
N THR A 26 7.80 -2.11 4.71
CA THR A 26 7.92 -0.66 4.47
C THR A 26 8.05 0.12 5.78
N ILE A 27 7.42 -0.36 6.86
CA ILE A 27 7.51 0.27 8.19
C ILE A 27 8.94 0.21 8.73
N LEU A 28 9.66 -0.89 8.49
CA LEU A 28 11.06 -1.02 8.91
C LEU A 28 11.95 -0.01 8.18
N ASP A 29 11.77 0.14 6.86
CA ASP A 29 12.53 1.12 6.07
C ASP A 29 12.31 2.55 6.58
N LEU A 30 11.07 2.88 6.94
CA LEU A 30 10.71 4.18 7.51
C LEU A 30 11.36 4.40 8.88
N GLN A 31 11.33 3.39 9.77
CA GLN A 31 11.98 3.47 11.09
C GLN A 31 13.51 3.59 10.98
N LEU A 32 14.11 2.93 10.00
CA LEU A 32 15.54 3.04 9.68
C LEU A 32 15.90 4.36 8.98
N LYS A 33 14.93 5.25 8.76
CA LYS A 33 15.09 6.55 8.09
C LYS A 33 15.70 6.42 6.70
N ARG A 34 15.37 5.33 6.00
CA ARG A 34 15.69 5.18 4.58
C ARG A 34 14.93 6.22 3.79
N LYS A 35 15.49 6.62 2.64
CA LYS A 35 14.88 7.64 1.76
C LYS A 35 13.94 7.04 0.72
N GLY A 36 13.85 5.72 0.67
CA GLY A 36 13.10 4.95 -0.30
C GLY A 36 13.22 3.47 0.00
N THR A 37 12.61 2.66 -0.85
CA THR A 37 12.64 1.20 -0.77
C THR A 37 12.85 0.58 -2.16
N ASP A 38 13.35 -0.65 -2.18
CA ASP A 38 13.39 -1.54 -3.34
C ASP A 38 12.30 -2.63 -3.24
N SER A 39 11.50 -2.63 -2.16
CA SER A 39 10.42 -3.57 -1.89
C SER A 39 9.09 -3.11 -2.48
N ASP A 40 8.08 -3.98 -2.42
CA ASP A 40 6.67 -3.62 -2.58
C ASP A 40 6.15 -2.78 -1.39
N ILE A 41 5.02 -2.12 -1.62
CA ILE A 41 4.28 -1.39 -0.58
C ILE A 41 3.02 -2.15 -0.26
N ASP A 42 2.98 -2.76 0.91
CA ASP A 42 1.80 -3.45 1.39
C ASP A 42 0.82 -2.46 2.04
N ILE A 43 -0.44 -2.49 1.62
CA ILE A 43 -1.50 -1.67 2.21
C ILE A 43 -2.70 -2.51 2.62
N PHE A 44 -3.31 -2.16 3.74
CA PHE A 44 -4.59 -2.69 4.19
C PHE A 44 -5.71 -1.72 3.80
N VAL A 45 -6.60 -2.12 2.89
CA VAL A 45 -7.69 -1.25 2.39
C VAL A 45 -8.84 -1.17 3.39
N LEU A 46 -9.51 -0.02 3.47
CA LEU A 46 -10.57 0.25 4.45
C LEU A 46 -11.93 0.57 3.83
N GLY A 47 -11.96 1.08 2.60
CA GLY A 47 -13.17 1.60 1.95
C GLY A 47 -13.74 0.72 0.85
N ILE A 48 -13.00 -0.30 0.44
CA ILE A 48 -13.36 -1.26 -0.63
C ILE A 48 -13.03 -2.67 -0.19
N SER A 49 -13.61 -3.66 -0.86
CA SER A 49 -13.20 -5.05 -0.76
C SER A 49 -12.35 -5.47 -1.94
N VAL A 50 -11.21 -6.09 -1.69
CA VAL A 50 -10.29 -6.52 -2.75
C VAL A 50 -10.82 -7.71 -3.57
N LEU A 51 -11.84 -8.41 -3.05
CA LEU A 51 -12.54 -9.47 -3.77
C LEU A 51 -13.77 -8.96 -4.54
N VAL A 52 -14.55 -8.07 -3.94
CA VAL A 52 -15.82 -7.61 -4.52
C VAL A 52 -15.60 -6.46 -5.51
N ASP A 53 -14.69 -5.55 -5.20
CA ASP A 53 -14.44 -4.33 -5.97
C ASP A 53 -13.25 -4.48 -6.94
N ASP A 54 -12.94 -5.72 -7.34
CA ASP A 54 -11.79 -6.02 -8.21
C ASP A 54 -11.83 -5.26 -9.55
N ASP A 55 -13.00 -5.16 -10.16
CA ASP A 55 -13.19 -4.41 -11.40
C ASP A 55 -12.91 -2.92 -11.20
N ALA A 56 -13.29 -2.34 -10.06
CA ALA A 56 -13.02 -0.95 -9.73
C ALA A 56 -11.52 -0.68 -9.53
N ILE A 57 -10.81 -1.60 -8.87
CA ILE A 57 -9.35 -1.54 -8.70
C ILE A 57 -8.66 -1.62 -10.07
N ARG A 58 -9.14 -2.51 -10.93
CA ARG A 58 -8.58 -2.71 -12.27
C ARG A 58 -8.81 -1.52 -13.18
N ASP A 59 -10.03 -0.97 -13.19
CA ASP A 59 -10.37 0.24 -13.93
C ASP A 59 -9.56 1.45 -13.45
N PHE A 60 -9.36 1.56 -12.13
CA PHE A 60 -8.53 2.60 -11.53
C PHE A 60 -7.09 2.57 -12.07
N ALA A 61 -6.50 1.37 -12.13
CA ALA A 61 -5.16 1.14 -12.66
C ALA A 61 -5.08 1.51 -14.16
N TYR A 62 -6.01 0.99 -14.97
CA TYR A 62 -6.03 1.24 -16.41
C TYR A 62 -6.17 2.73 -16.76
N GLN A 63 -7.01 3.47 -16.03
CA GLN A 63 -7.20 4.91 -16.24
C GLN A 63 -5.93 5.74 -16.00
N ARG A 64 -4.96 5.19 -15.27
CA ARG A 64 -3.69 5.83 -14.89
C ARG A 64 -2.49 5.28 -15.65
N GLY A 65 -2.70 4.32 -16.54
CA GLY A 65 -1.62 3.60 -17.21
C GLY A 65 -0.79 2.75 -16.25
N TRP A 66 -1.39 2.30 -15.15
CA TRP A 66 -0.79 1.31 -14.25
C TRP A 66 -1.22 -0.09 -14.70
N ASP A 67 -0.36 -1.08 -14.45
CA ASP A 67 -0.73 -2.48 -14.70
C ASP A 67 -1.35 -3.11 -13.44
N TYR A 68 -2.15 -4.15 -13.66
CA TYR A 68 -2.83 -4.90 -12.63
C TYR A 68 -2.38 -6.36 -12.65
N GLY A 69 -2.16 -6.94 -11.47
CA GLY A 69 -1.93 -8.37 -11.30
C GLY A 69 -2.39 -8.86 -9.93
N ARG A 70 -1.79 -9.96 -9.48
CA ARG A 70 -2.17 -10.66 -8.24
C ARG A 70 -0.93 -10.96 -7.40
N THR A 71 -1.09 -10.89 -6.08
CA THR A 71 -0.11 -11.38 -5.10
C THR A 71 -0.13 -12.91 -5.06
N PRO A 72 0.85 -13.56 -4.39
CA PRO A 72 0.84 -15.02 -4.22
C PRO A 72 -0.38 -15.58 -3.48
N ILE A 73 -1.09 -14.75 -2.72
CA ILE A 73 -2.34 -15.12 -2.02
C ILE A 73 -3.60 -14.67 -2.77
N ASP A 74 -3.46 -14.34 -4.06
CA ASP A 74 -4.54 -13.96 -4.96
C ASP A 74 -5.27 -12.66 -4.60
N THR A 75 -4.61 -11.77 -3.84
CA THR A 75 -5.08 -10.38 -3.68
C THR A 75 -4.58 -9.48 -4.81
N PRO A 76 -5.22 -8.34 -5.10
CA PRO A 76 -4.78 -7.41 -6.13
C PRO A 76 -3.39 -6.82 -5.85
N ARG A 77 -2.60 -6.71 -6.93
CA ARG A 77 -1.31 -6.01 -6.96
C ARG A 77 -1.33 -4.98 -8.08
N LEU A 78 -0.98 -3.74 -7.77
CA LEU A 78 -0.83 -2.66 -8.73
C LEU A 78 0.65 -2.47 -9.08
N PHE A 79 0.94 -2.30 -10.36
CA PHE A 79 2.29 -2.02 -10.86
C PHE A 79 2.32 -0.61 -11.41
N VAL A 80 3.00 0.28 -10.70
CA VAL A 80 3.07 1.71 -11.02
C VAL A 80 4.44 2.02 -11.63
N PRO A 81 4.52 2.50 -12.89
CA PRO A 81 5.79 2.90 -13.48
C PRO A 81 6.32 4.15 -12.76
N VAL A 82 7.60 4.12 -12.33
CA VAL A 82 8.26 5.24 -11.66
C VAL A 82 9.66 5.43 -12.24
N ASP A 83 9.83 6.42 -13.11
CA ASP A 83 11.02 6.60 -13.95
C ASP A 83 11.36 5.31 -14.73
N ASP A 84 12.54 4.73 -14.48
CA ASP A 84 13.03 3.47 -15.05
C ASP A 84 12.74 2.25 -14.15
N ASP A 85 12.13 2.46 -12.98
CA ASP A 85 11.73 1.43 -12.01
C ASP A 85 10.20 1.18 -12.09
N GLN A 86 9.73 0.13 -11.39
CA GLN A 86 8.31 -0.18 -11.25
C GLN A 86 8.00 -0.44 -9.77
N LEU A 87 7.13 0.39 -9.19
CA LEU A 87 6.63 0.23 -7.83
C LEU A 87 5.52 -0.82 -7.82
N GLN A 88 5.58 -1.75 -6.88
CA GLN A 88 4.52 -2.71 -6.63
C GLN A 88 3.74 -2.27 -5.39
N ILE A 89 2.41 -2.24 -5.46
CA ILE A 89 1.53 -1.92 -4.34
C ILE A 89 0.56 -3.08 -4.16
N ASP A 90 0.62 -3.71 -3.00
CA ASP A 90 -0.19 -4.87 -2.66
C ASP A 90 -1.38 -4.46 -1.82
N LEU A 91 -2.57 -4.80 -2.31
CA LEU A 91 -3.82 -4.47 -1.64
C LEU A 91 -4.28 -5.68 -0.84
N TYR A 92 -4.30 -5.52 0.48
CA TYR A 92 -4.77 -6.54 1.40
C TYR A 92 -6.05 -6.14 2.09
N GLU A 93 -6.86 -7.15 2.38
CA GLU A 93 -7.99 -7.09 3.31
C GLU A 93 -7.98 -8.39 4.13
N ASN A 94 -8.80 -8.46 5.20
CA ASN A 94 -8.93 -9.70 5.97
C ASN A 94 -9.69 -10.77 5.17
N ILE A 95 -8.95 -11.65 4.50
CA ILE A 95 -9.47 -12.79 3.74
C ILE A 95 -8.57 -14.03 3.87
N GLN A 96 -9.20 -15.21 3.82
CA GLN A 96 -8.53 -16.50 3.89
C GLN A 96 -7.58 -16.59 5.11
N ASP A 97 -6.31 -16.90 4.88
CA ASP A 97 -5.28 -17.05 5.92
C ASP A 97 -4.56 -15.73 6.23
N PHE A 98 -4.91 -14.63 5.56
CA PHE A 98 -4.36 -13.31 5.84
C PHE A 98 -5.29 -12.54 6.78
N PHE A 99 -4.76 -12.13 7.94
CA PHE A 99 -5.54 -11.43 8.95
C PHE A 99 -4.70 -10.37 9.66
N VAL A 100 -5.18 -9.13 9.61
CA VAL A 100 -4.71 -8.00 10.41
C VAL A 100 -5.77 -7.68 11.47
N PRO A 101 -5.45 -7.84 12.77
CA PRO A 101 -6.31 -7.45 13.87
C PRO A 101 -6.81 -6.01 13.78
N LYS A 102 -8.07 -5.78 14.13
CA LYS A 102 -8.70 -4.47 14.06
C LYS A 102 -7.99 -3.44 14.94
N GLU A 103 -7.51 -3.88 16.10
CA GLU A 103 -6.79 -3.04 17.07
C GLU A 103 -5.50 -2.48 16.47
N ILE A 104 -4.83 -3.23 15.60
CA ILE A 104 -3.61 -2.77 14.92
C ILE A 104 -3.95 -1.64 13.93
N ILE A 105 -5.03 -1.81 13.16
CA ILE A 105 -5.52 -0.78 12.22
C ILE A 105 -5.98 0.47 12.96
N GLU A 106 -6.70 0.31 14.08
CA GLU A 106 -7.21 1.43 14.88
C GLU A 106 -6.09 2.20 15.61
N ASN A 107 -4.99 1.53 15.96
CA ASN A 107 -3.84 2.15 16.62
C ASN A 107 -2.77 2.69 15.66
N ALA A 108 -3.05 2.66 14.35
CA ALA A 108 -2.17 3.17 13.30
C ALA A 108 -1.78 4.63 13.55
N ILE A 109 -0.51 4.94 13.24
CA ILE A 109 0.11 6.23 13.46
C ILE A 109 0.29 6.97 12.13
N ASP A 110 0.29 8.30 12.19
CA ASP A 110 0.52 9.11 11.00
C ASP A 110 2.02 9.24 10.72
N ILE A 111 2.41 8.96 9.48
CA ILE A 111 3.75 9.22 8.94
C ILE A 111 3.69 10.15 7.74
N LYS A 112 4.79 10.86 7.49
CA LYS A 112 4.95 11.71 6.31
C LYS A 112 5.80 11.01 5.25
N LEU A 113 5.24 10.81 4.06
CA LEU A 113 5.96 10.36 2.87
C LEU A 113 5.92 11.47 1.83
N GLY A 114 7.07 12.08 1.55
CA GLY A 114 7.13 13.28 0.69
C GLY A 114 6.36 14.44 1.31
N ASN A 115 5.32 14.91 0.63
CA ASN A 115 4.46 16.01 1.07
C ASN A 115 3.15 15.56 1.72
N TYR A 116 2.89 14.25 1.76
CA TYR A 116 1.60 13.69 2.16
C TYR A 116 1.70 12.92 3.48
N GLN A 117 0.57 12.81 4.18
CA GLN A 117 0.45 12.06 5.43
C GLN A 117 -0.34 10.78 5.20
N PHE A 118 0.14 9.67 5.76
CA PHE A 118 -0.46 8.35 5.65
C PHE A 118 -0.49 7.67 7.00
N LYS A 119 -1.47 6.77 7.19
CA LYS A 119 -1.52 5.89 8.35
C LYS A 119 -0.61 4.69 8.11
N THR A 120 0.16 4.30 9.12
CA THR A 120 0.92 3.04 9.13
C THR A 120 0.65 2.30 10.43
N VAL A 121 0.75 0.97 10.39
CA VAL A 121 0.85 0.23 11.65
C VAL A 121 2.20 0.52 12.31
N ARG A 122 2.32 0.20 13.59
CA ARG A 122 3.56 0.42 14.33
C ARG A 122 4.47 -0.79 14.15
N LEU A 123 5.78 -0.58 14.32
CA LEU A 123 6.71 -1.69 14.26
C LEU A 123 6.44 -2.70 15.39
N GLU A 124 5.97 -2.22 16.55
CA GLU A 124 5.64 -3.07 17.70
C GLU A 124 4.43 -3.97 17.45
N ASP A 125 3.58 -3.65 16.48
CA ASP A 125 2.39 -4.44 16.15
C ASP A 125 2.75 -5.79 15.46
N TYR A 126 4.03 -5.99 15.10
CA TYR A 126 4.55 -7.23 14.52
C TYR A 126 5.15 -8.23 15.54
N ILE A 127 5.16 -7.90 16.84
CA ILE A 127 5.86 -8.67 17.89
C ILE A 127 4.88 -9.28 18.90
#